data_AF-A0A928U552-F1
#
_entry.id   AF-A0A928U552-F1
#
_cell.length_a   1.000
_cell.length_b   1.000
_cell.length_c   1.000
_cell.angle_alpha   90.00
_cell.angle_beta   90.00
_cell.angle_gamma   90.00
#
_symmetry.space_group_name_H-M   'P 1'
#
loop_
_entity.id
_entity.type
_entity.pdbx_description
1 polymer ?
#
loop_
_entity_poly.entity_id
_entity_poly.type
_entity_poly.pdbx_seq_one_letter_code
_entity_poly.pdbx_strand_id
1 'polypeptide(L)' 'MEKACLSPPKVSPEHLKHDNLLASAKGSLQRLNTDYIDLYLIHAPNPDIPIQETMKAMDFS' A
#
# COMPACT_ATOMS: atom_id res chain seq x y z
N MET A 1 6.68 -5.18 -20.98
CA MET A 1 7.89 -5.41 -20.18
C MET A 1 7.51 -5.21 -18.73
N GLU A 2 7.49 -6.29 -17.96
CA GLU A 2 7.13 -6.30 -16.55
C GLU A 2 8.20 -5.54 -15.75
N LYS A 3 7.84 -4.39 -15.15
CA LYS A 3 8.74 -3.68 -14.25
C LYS A 3 8.69 -4.33 -12.88
N ALA A 4 9.47 -5.38 -12.67
CA ALA A 4 9.73 -5.87 -11.33
C ALA A 4 10.63 -4.88 -10.59
N CYS A 5 10.07 -4.15 -9.62
CA CYS A 5 10.87 -3.34 -8.71
C CYS A 5 11.63 -4.29 -7.77
N LEU A 6 12.97 -4.21 -7.72
CA LEU A 6 13.81 -5.09 -6.88
C LEU A 6 13.40 -5.04 -5.39
N SER A 7 12.83 -3.92 -4.95
CA SER A 7 12.22 -3.77 -3.63
C SER A 7 10.72 -3.53 -3.75
N PRO A 8 9.87 -4.30 -3.03
CA PRO A 8 8.43 -4.08 -3.05
C PRO A 8 8.10 -2.69 -2.48
N PRO A 9 7.10 -1.99 -3.06
CA PRO A 9 6.60 -0.75 -2.48
C PRO A 9 6.05 -1.00 -1.07
N LYS A 10 6.28 -0.01 -0.19
CA LYS A 10 5.90 -0.07 1.21
C LYS A 10 5.02 1.14 1.55
N VAL A 11 4.03 0.96 2.43
CA VAL A 11 3.25 2.06 3.00
C VAL A 11 3.76 2.38 4.41
N SER A 12 4.00 3.66 4.68
CA SER A 12 4.42 4.13 6.00
C SER A 12 3.28 4.06 7.02
N PRO A 13 3.58 3.93 8.32
CA PRO A 13 2.58 3.82 9.38
C PRO A 13 1.58 5.00 9.45
N GLU A 14 1.97 6.20 8.99
CA GLU A 14 1.09 7.38 9.01
C GLU A 14 -0.08 7.27 8.03
N HIS A 15 0.01 6.36 7.05
CA HIS A 15 -0.97 6.21 5.98
C HIS A 15 -1.80 4.92 6.11
N LEU A 16 -1.88 4.29 7.28
CA LEU A 16 -2.61 3.02 7.45
C LEU A 16 -4.13 3.19 7.63
N LYS A 17 -4.65 4.42 7.73
CA LYS A 17 -6.10 4.65 7.64
C LYS A 17 -6.61 4.28 6.26
N HIS A 18 -7.83 3.77 6.19
CA HIS A 18 -8.39 3.18 4.97
C HIS A 18 -8.18 4.04 3.70
N ASP A 19 -8.65 5.29 3.72
CA ASP A 19 -8.59 6.17 2.55
C ASP A 19 -7.17 6.66 2.24
N ASN A 20 -6.35 6.82 3.28
CA ASN A 20 -4.95 7.22 3.12
C ASN A 20 -4.11 6.09 2.49
N LEU A 21 -4.40 4.84 2.84
CA LEU A 21 -3.74 3.67 2.28
C LEU A 21 -4.06 3.56 0.78
N LEU A 22 -5.32 3.71 0.42
CA LEU A 22 -5.80 3.78 -0.96
C LEU A 22 -5.10 4.86 -1.79
N ALA A 23 -5.04 6.09 -1.25
CA ALA A 23 -4.36 7.20 -1.89
C ALA A 23 -2.85 6.93 -2.07
N SER A 24 -2.21 6.31 -1.06
CA SER A 24 -0.79 5.96 -1.08
C SER A 24 -0.48 4.87 -2.11
N ALA A 25 -1.34 3.86 -2.24
CA ALA A 25 -1.24 2.82 -3.26
C ALA A 25 -1.36 3.42 -4.66
N LYS A 26 -2.38 4.27 -4.89
CA LYS A 26 -2.57 4.97 -6.17
C LYS A 26 -1.37 5.84 -6.55
N GLY A 27 -0.83 6.61 -5.60
CA GLY A 27 0.39 7.39 -5.84
C GLY A 27 1.60 6.53 -6.16
N SER A 28 1.69 5.32 -5.59
CA SER A 28 2.77 4.36 -5.89
C SER A 28 2.67 3.83 -7.32
N LEU A 29 1.47 3.43 -7.76
CA LEU A 29 1.20 3.01 -9.14
C LEU A 29 1.59 4.10 -10.14
N GLN A 30 1.21 5.35 -9.88
CA GLN A 30 1.57 6.50 -10.73
C GLN A 30 3.09 6.71 -10.82
N ARG A 31 3.81 6.68 -9.69
CA ARG A 31 5.28 6.85 -9.67
C ARG A 31 6.02 5.72 -10.37
N LEU A 32 5.52 4.49 -10.23
CA LEU A 32 6.12 3.30 -10.87
C LEU A 32 5.74 3.20 -12.36
N ASN A 33 4.70 3.92 -12.79
CA ASN A 33 4.12 3.86 -14.13
C ASN A 33 3.68 2.44 -14.49
N THR A 34 2.84 1.87 -13.62
CA THR A 34 2.24 0.52 -13.72
C THR A 34 0.80 0.57 -13.22
N ASP A 35 -0.01 -0.40 -13.63
CA ASP A 35 -1.41 -0.58 -13.24
C ASP A 35 -1.60 -1.59 -12.10
N TYR A 36 -0.58 -2.40 -11.79
CA TYR A 36 -0.59 -3.33 -10.65
C TYR A 36 0.71 -3.32 -9.85
N ILE A 37 0.62 -3.84 -8.62
CA ILE A 37 1.74 -4.11 -7.70
C ILE A 37 1.60 -5.57 -7.25
N ASP A 38 2.63 -6.38 -7.48
CA ASP A 38 2.64 -7.80 -7.07
C ASP A 38 2.63 -7.97 -5.54
N LEU A 39 3.35 -7.10 -4.83
CA LEU A 39 3.47 -7.14 -3.38
C LEU A 39 3.50 -5.73 -2.79
N TYR A 40 2.49 -5.39 -2.00
CA TYR A 40 2.42 -4.13 -1.27
C TYR A 40 2.52 -4.39 0.23
N LEU A 41 3.57 -3.85 0.87
CA LEU A 41 3.89 -4.15 2.26
C LEU A 41 3.54 -3.00 3.21
N ILE A 42 3.05 -3.34 4.40
CA ILE A 42 3.02 -2.42 5.54
C ILE A 42 4.47 -2.31 6.06
N HIS A 43 5.01 -1.09 6.13
CA HIS A 43 6.39 -0.89 6.58
C HIS A 43 6.60 -1.24 8.05
N ALA A 44 5.62 -0.86 8.89
CA ALA A 44 5.51 -1.20 10.31
C ALA A 44 4.05 -0.97 10.77
N PRO A 45 3.57 -1.66 11.81
CA PRO A 45 2.24 -1.39 12.37
C PRO A 45 2.15 0.01 12.98
N ASN A 46 0.94 0.57 13.00
CA ASN A 46 0.63 1.80 13.74
C ASN A 46 -0.28 1.44 14.93
N PRO A 47 0.13 1.67 16.19
CA PRO A 47 -0.66 1.30 17.37
C PRO A 47 -1.97 2.09 17.50
N ASP A 48 -2.09 3.25 16.86
CA ASP A 48 -3.28 4.11 16.90
C ASP A 48 -4.34 3.72 15.85
N ILE A 49 -4.01 2.80 14.93
CA ILE A 49 -4.89 2.39 13.83
C ILE A 49 -5.13 0.88 13.95
N PRO A 50 -6.37 0.45 14.22
CA PRO A 50 -6.70 -0.98 14.26
C PRO A 50 -6.35 -1.65 12.93
N ILE A 51 -5.61 -2.76 12.98
CA ILE A 51 -5.13 -3.47 11.78
C ILE A 51 -6.29 -3.87 10.85
N GLN A 52 -7.47 -4.13 11.40
CA GLN A 52 -8.68 -4.47 10.64
C GLN A 52 -9.12 -3.34 9.70
N GLU A 53 -8.89 -2.07 10.06
CA GLU A 53 -9.17 -0.93 9.16
C GLU A 53 -8.22 -0.98 7.96
N THR A 54 -6.93 -1.15 8.22
CA THR A 54 -5.90 -1.29 7.19
C THR A 54 -6.19 -2.47 6.27
N MET A 55 -6.54 -3.63 6.83
CA MET A 55 -6.81 -4.85 6.06
C MET A 55 -8.03 -4.71 5.15
N LYS A 56 -9.08 -3.98 5.56
CA LYS A 56 -10.21 -3.67 4.67
C LYS A 56 -9.78 -2.89 3.43
N ALA A 57 -8.77 -2.03 3.57
CA ALA A 57 -8.20 -1.29 2.45
C ALA A 57 -7.15 -2.10 1.66
N MET A 58 -6.78 -3.31 2.08
CA MET A 58 -5.88 -4.19 1.32
C MET A 58 -6.64 -5.35 0.67
N ASP A 59 -7.78 -5.73 1.25
CA ASP A 59 -8.68 -6.76 0.75
C ASP A 59 -9.67 -6.15 -0.25
N PHE A 60 -9.18 -5.85 -1.46
CA PHE A 60 -10.02 -5.55 -2.62
C PHE A 60 -10.39 -6.84 -3.34
N SER A 61 -11.24 -7.66 -2.74
CA SER A 61 -11.99 -8.72 -3.45
C SER A 61 -13.42 -8.28 -3.71
#